data_AF-A0A3R7F3H5-F1
#
_entry.id   AF-A0A3R7F3H5-F1
#
_cell.length_a   1.000
_cell.length_b   1.000
_cell.length_c   1.000
_cell.angle_alpha   90.00
_cell.angle_beta   90.00
_cell.angle_gamma   90.00
#
_symmetry.space_group_name_H-M   'P 1'
#
loop_
_entity.id
_entity.type
_entity.pdbx_description
1 polymer ?
#
loop_
_entity_poly.entity_id
_entity_poly.type
_entity_poly.pdbx_seq_one_letter_code
_entity_poly.pdbx_strand_id
1 'polypeptide(L)'
;MRLFGRKKKEPEVQEISYEIFGGFTIKKTSSGYEITWRSPNITTLNVRSEPVIDDDVQIKREDDTIQVLTTGCKLKLIKENGDMKAHISKI
;
A
#
# COMPACT_ATOMS: atom_id res chain seq x y z
N MET A 1 29.68 -8.24 -38.05
CA MET A 1 29.51 -7.60 -36.73
C MET A 1 28.03 -7.64 -36.37
N ARG A 2 27.62 -8.35 -35.31
CA ARG A 2 26.21 -8.49 -34.93
C ARG A 2 25.88 -7.49 -33.81
N LEU A 3 24.87 -6.67 -34.10
CA LEU A 3 24.24 -5.68 -33.24
C LEU A 3 23.55 -6.37 -32.06
N PHE A 4 24.20 -6.41 -30.89
CA PHE A 4 23.52 -6.75 -29.64
C PHE A 4 22.90 -5.47 -29.08
N GLY A 5 21.70 -5.16 -29.56
CA GLY A 5 20.84 -4.16 -28.95
C GLY A 5 20.62 -4.52 -27.48
N ARG A 6 21.14 -3.68 -26.58
CA ARG A 6 20.81 -3.76 -25.16
C ARG A 6 19.30 -3.64 -25.03
N LYS A 7 18.60 -4.75 -24.76
CA LYS A 7 17.23 -4.69 -24.25
C LYS A 7 17.28 -3.82 -22.99
N LYS A 8 16.58 -2.70 -23.00
CA LYS A 8 16.32 -1.92 -21.79
C LYS A 8 15.76 -2.90 -20.77
N LYS A 9 16.37 -2.98 -19.58
CA LYS A 9 15.74 -3.67 -18.44
C LYS A 9 14.36 -3.05 -18.29
N GLU A 10 13.31 -3.83 -18.58
CA GLU A 10 11.97 -3.42 -18.19
C GLU A 10 12.02 -3.20 -16.68
N PRO A 11 11.46 -2.09 -16.17
CA PRO A 11 11.43 -1.87 -14.74
C PRO A 11 10.66 -3.02 -14.11
N GLU A 12 11.34 -3.77 -13.25
CA GLU A 12 10.81 -4.94 -12.59
C GLU A 12 9.73 -4.46 -11.60
N VAL A 13 8.46 -4.56 -12.01
CA VAL A 13 7.32 -4.21 -11.14
C VAL A 13 7.28 -5.23 -10.02
N GLN A 14 7.53 -4.78 -8.79
CA GLN A 14 7.41 -5.64 -7.61
C GLN A 14 6.06 -5.39 -6.97
N GLU A 15 5.25 -6.44 -6.89
CA GLU A 15 3.95 -6.41 -6.22
C GLU A 15 4.00 -7.26 -4.95
N ILE A 16 3.56 -6.67 -3.84
CA ILE A 16 3.39 -7.36 -2.56
C ILE A 16 1.94 -7.15 -2.13
N SER A 17 1.24 -8.22 -1.77
CA SER A 17 -0.15 -8.15 -1.31
C SER A 17 -0.28 -8.69 0.11
N TYR A 18 -1.08 -7.99 0.92
CA TYR A 18 -1.45 -8.40 2.27
C TYR A 18 -2.98 -8.49 2.37
N GLU A 19 -3.46 -9.55 3.00
CA GLU A 19 -4.85 -9.66 3.41
C GLU A 19 -4.95 -9.24 4.88
N ILE A 20 -5.68 -8.15 5.12
CA ILE A 20 -5.84 -7.55 6.43
C ILE A 20 -7.25 -7.84 6.92
N PHE A 21 -7.33 -8.47 8.09
CA PHE A 21 -8.59 -8.76 8.76
C PHE A 21 -8.70 -7.99 10.08
N GLY A 22 -9.89 -7.42 10.35
CA GLY A 22 -10.17 -6.70 11.61
C GLY A 22 -9.92 -5.19 11.57
N GLY A 23 -9.80 -4.59 10.37
CA GLY A 23 -9.55 -3.16 10.21
C GLY A 23 -8.10 -2.76 10.49
N PHE A 24 -7.77 -1.49 10.23
CA PHE A 24 -6.41 -0.96 10.41
C PHE A 24 -6.40 0.57 10.42
N THR A 25 -5.27 1.15 10.77
CA THR A 25 -5.07 2.60 10.79
C THR A 25 -4.02 3.03 9.78
N ILE A 26 -4.23 4.20 9.19
CA ILE A 26 -3.27 4.90 8.33
C ILE A 26 -3.03 6.25 8.98
N LYS A 27 -1.79 6.53 9.36
CA LYS A 27 -1.40 7.79 9.97
C LYS A 27 -0.49 8.56 9.04
N LYS A 28 -0.82 9.81 8.75
CA LYS A 28 0.05 10.73 8.03
C LYS A 28 1.23 11.11 8.92
N THR A 29 2.43 11.05 8.36
CA THR A 29 3.68 11.44 9.01
C THR A 29 4.40 12.48 8.16
N SER A 30 5.47 13.07 8.69
CA SER A 30 6.29 14.03 7.92
C SER A 30 6.97 13.42 6.69
N SER A 31 7.11 12.09 6.65
CA SER A 31 7.79 11.34 5.58
C SER A 31 6.84 10.56 4.67
N GLY A 32 5.53 10.61 4.91
CA GLY A 32 4.52 9.90 4.14
C GLY A 32 3.37 9.41 5.02
N TYR A 33 3.11 8.10 4.97
CA TYR A 33 2.00 7.45 5.64
C TYR A 33 2.45 6.14 6.29
N GLU A 34 1.99 5.92 7.51
CA GLU A 34 2.23 4.72 8.30
C GLU A 34 0.92 3.91 8.36
N ILE A 35 0.93 2.71 7.80
CA ILE A 35 -0.20 1.78 7.80
C ILE A 35 0.06 0.74 8.88
N THR A 36 -0.81 0.63 9.88
CA THR A 36 -0.67 -0.30 11.00
C THR A 36 -1.90 -1.18 11.15
N TRP A 37 -1.70 -2.49 11.15
CA TRP A 37 -2.76 -3.49 11.36
C TRP A 37 -2.28 -4.59 12.31
N ARG A 38 -3.22 -5.44 12.77
CA ARG A 38 -2.92 -6.55 13.67
C ARG A 38 -3.44 -7.86 13.09
N SER A 39 -2.57 -8.67 12.49
CA SER A 39 -2.90 -10.05 12.08
C SER A 39 -1.65 -10.87 11.72
N PRO A 40 -1.27 -11.93 12.47
CA PRO A 40 -1.58 -12.20 13.88
C PRO A 40 -0.83 -11.27 14.85
N ASN A 41 0.27 -10.66 14.40
CA ASN A 41 1.05 -9.67 15.13
C ASN A 41 0.76 -8.25 14.63
N ILE A 42 1.12 -7.25 15.44
CA ILE A 42 1.10 -5.86 14.97
C ILE A 42 2.13 -5.73 13.85
N THR A 43 1.67 -5.30 12.69
CA THR A 43 2.50 -5.03 11.52
C THR A 43 2.33 -3.58 11.13
N THR A 44 3.44 -2.89 10.92
CA THR A 44 3.49 -1.49 10.53
C THR A 44 4.29 -1.36 9.25
N LEU A 45 3.73 -0.63 8.29
CA LEU A 45 4.32 -0.41 6.98
C LEU A 45 4.32 1.08 6.65
N ASN A 46 5.46 1.57 6.17
CA ASN A 46 5.63 2.97 5.80
C ASN A 46 5.64 3.10 4.28
N VAL A 47 4.76 3.96 3.76
CA VAL A 47 4.74 4.35 2.35
C VAL A 47 4.93 5.86 2.22
N ARG A 48 5.58 6.29 1.13
CA ARG A 48 5.85 7.71 0.89
C ARG A 48 4.64 8.45 0.29
N SER A 49 3.89 7.77 -0.56
CA SER A 49 2.71 8.33 -1.22
C SER A 49 1.45 8.07 -0.42
N GLU A 50 0.44 8.91 -0.61
CA GLU A 50 -0.90 8.68 -0.07
C GLU A 50 -1.48 7.36 -0.56
N PRO A 51 -1.96 6.48 0.34
CA PRO A 51 -2.65 5.26 -0.05
C PRO A 51 -3.95 5.58 -0.79
N VAL A 52 -4.16 4.90 -1.91
CA VAL A 52 -5.44 4.92 -2.62
C VAL A 52 -6.37 3.94 -1.93
N ILE A 53 -7.53 4.42 -1.50
CA ILE A 53 -8.56 3.63 -0.81
C ILE A 53 -9.77 3.57 -1.73
N ASP A 54 -10.23 2.37 -2.06
CA ASP A 54 -11.42 2.17 -2.89
C ASP A 54 -12.69 2.68 -2.18
N ASP A 55 -13.66 3.16 -2.97
CA ASP A 55 -14.88 3.80 -2.45
C ASP A 55 -15.77 2.86 -1.61
N ASP A 56 -15.63 1.55 -1.79
CA ASP A 56 -16.39 0.53 -1.06
C ASP A 56 -15.78 0.18 0.31
N VAL A 57 -14.60 0.74 0.62
CA VAL A 57 -13.93 0.59 1.91
C VAL A 57 -14.45 1.67 2.87
N GLN A 58 -15.11 1.22 3.93
CA GLN A 58 -15.56 2.09 5.01
C GLN A 58 -14.37 2.65 5.79
N ILE A 59 -14.26 3.99 5.82
CA ILE A 59 -13.23 4.72 6.53
C ILE A 59 -13.81 5.80 7.43
N LYS A 60 -13.07 6.15 8.47
CA LYS A 60 -13.27 7.32 9.31
C LYS A 60 -12.00 8.17 9.27
N ARG A 61 -12.13 9.45 8.93
CA ARG A 61 -10.99 10.39 8.92
C ARG A 61 -11.04 11.27 10.17
N GLU A 62 -9.94 11.30 10.90
CA GLU A 62 -9.72 12.11 12.09
C GLU A 62 -8.35 12.79 11.96
N ASP A 63 -8.34 14.06 11.58
CA ASP A 63 -7.14 14.87 11.35
C ASP A 63 -6.12 14.18 10.42
N ASP A 64 -4.97 13.77 10.98
CA ASP A 64 -3.89 13.08 10.27
C ASP A 64 -4.04 11.55 10.29
N THR A 65 -5.14 11.01 10.80
CA THR A 65 -5.39 9.57 10.91
C THR A 65 -6.62 9.16 10.12
N ILE A 66 -6.50 8.06 9.38
CA ILE A 66 -7.59 7.38 8.70
C ILE A 66 -7.75 6.01 9.36
N GLN A 67 -8.90 5.76 9.94
CA GLN A 67 -9.27 4.45 10.48
C GLN A 67 -10.10 3.70 9.44
N VAL A 68 -9.61 2.55 9.00
CA VAL A 68 -10.32 1.65 8.10
C VAL A 68 -11.15 0.69 8.94
N LEU A 69 -12.48 0.79 8.80
CA LEU A 69 -13.47 0.04 9.57
C LEU A 69 -13.87 -1.28 8.90
N THR A 70 -13.58 -1.42 7.61
CA THR A 70 -13.86 -2.64 6.86
C THR A 70 -13.03 -3.79 7.39
N THR A 71 -13.69 -4.90 7.69
CA THR A 71 -13.07 -6.04 8.40
C THR A 71 -12.26 -6.96 7.50
N GLY A 72 -12.40 -6.87 6.18
CA GLY A 72 -11.63 -7.66 5.22
C GLY A 72 -11.17 -6.78 4.06
N CYS A 73 -9.87 -6.46 4.06
CA CYS A 73 -9.26 -5.59 3.07
C CYS A 73 -8.01 -6.22 2.49
N LYS A 74 -7.75 -5.96 1.21
CA LYS A 74 -6.50 -6.29 0.54
C LYS A 74 -5.68 -5.04 0.37
N LEU A 75 -4.50 -5.03 0.97
CA LEU A 75 -3.47 -4.01 0.77
C LEU A 75 -2.49 -4.50 -0.29
N LYS A 76 -2.49 -3.86 -1.47
CA LYS A 76 -1.50 -4.10 -2.53
C LYS A 76 -0.48 -2.97 -2.54
N LEU A 77 0.80 -3.35 -2.43
CA LEU A 77 1.94 -2.47 -2.65
C LEU A 77 2.49 -2.72 -4.04
N ILE A 78 2.54 -1.66 -4.84
CA ILE A 78 3.07 -1.70 -6.19
C ILE A 78 4.31 -0.82 -6.22
N LYS A 79 5.46 -1.41 -6.54
CA LYS A 79 6.71 -0.68 -6.73
C LYS A 79 6.99 -0.55 -8.22
N GLU A 80 6.89 0.67 -8.73
CA GLU A 80 7.17 1.02 -10.13
C GLU A 80 8.22 2.13 -10.18
N ASN A 81 9.30 1.93 -10.93
CA ASN A 81 10.33 2.95 -11.15
C ASN A 81 10.94 3.59 -9.88
N GLY A 82 10.90 2.89 -8.74
CA GLY A 82 11.41 3.39 -7.45
C GLY A 82 10.35 4.01 -6.55
N ASP A 83 9.14 4.26 -7.06
CA ASP A 83 7.99 4.72 -6.29
C ASP A 83 7.18 3.54 -5.77
N MET A 84 6.75 3.62 -4.52
CA MET A 84 5.91 2.62 -3.88
C MET A 84 4.52 3.21 -3.66
N LYS A 85 3.51 2.62 -4.28
CA LYS A 85 2.10 2.98 -4.12
C LYS A 85 1.37 1.93 -3.31
N ALA A 86 0.50 2.38 -2.41
CA ALA A 86 -0.39 1.51 -1.66
C ALA A 86 -1.82 1.63 -2.21
N HIS A 87 -2.43 0.49 -2.49
CA HIS A 87 -3.82 0.37 -2.89
C HIS A 87 -4.57 -0.49 -1.86
N ILE A 88 -5.69 0.01 -1.38
CA ILE A 88 -6.53 -0.62 -0.38
C ILE A 88 -7.88 -0.88 -1.02
N SER A 89 -8.23 -2.16 -1.10
CA SER A 89 -9.48 -2.65 -1.69
C SER A 89 -10.18 -3.58 -0.71
N LYS A 90 -11.48 -3.78 -0.85
CA LYS A 90 -12.19 -4.82 -0.11
C LYS A 90 -11.87 -6.21 -0.68
N ILE A 91 -11.85 -7.23 0.18
CA ILE A 91 -11.76 -8.65 -0.23
C ILE A 91 -13.14 -9.16 -0.64
#